data_AF-A0A9D6TJS4-F1
#
_entry.id   AF-A0A9D6TJS4-F1
#
_cell.length_a   1.000
_cell.length_b   1.000
_cell.length_c   1.000
_cell.angle_alpha   90.00
_cell.angle_beta   90.00
_cell.angle_gamma   90.00
#
_symmetry.space_group_name_H-M   'P 1'
#
loop_
_entity.id
_entity.type
_entity.pdbx_description
1 polymer ?
#
loop_
_entity_poly.entity_id
_entity_poly.type
_entity_poly.pdbx_seq_one_letter_code
_entity_poly.pdbx_strand_id
1 'polypeptide(L)'
;MLRFPLSLAHAFSLLEVVAAVAIFTVGMVAVLGLFAPITSSVASVTYAEAAARVADAIRARLKLLPFDTAVALIQDVATVRANDADGRYDPNDGAKHPAVVFGRLNGEVGIYDPAEGRKSWRDSADRVIANADKFFEIDLIRNEQLSPRGNDATAAMVAFNVRIRWPAFQASSSGAAVQVGANPGGGGPVPFDHSKKQVLFFTGYITR
;
A
#
# COMPACT_ATOMS: atom_id res chain seq x y z
N MET A 1 -60.86 9.43 -53.17
CA MET A 1 -60.59 10.61 -52.31
C MET A 1 -59.84 10.09 -51.08
N LEU A 2 -58.50 10.16 -51.07
CA LEU A 2 -57.65 9.65 -49.97
C LEU A 2 -56.86 10.84 -49.40
N ARG A 3 -57.12 11.21 -48.14
CA ARG A 3 -56.31 12.18 -47.39
C ARG A 3 -55.34 11.40 -46.50
N PHE A 4 -54.05 11.53 -46.77
CA PHE A 4 -53.01 11.15 -45.81
C PHE A 4 -52.80 12.32 -44.83
N PRO A 5 -52.78 12.09 -43.50
CA PRO A 5 -52.35 13.12 -42.57
C PRO A 5 -50.81 13.26 -42.67
N LEU A 6 -50.34 14.45 -43.02
CA LEU A 6 -48.94 14.82 -42.85
C LEU A 6 -48.68 14.89 -41.34
N SER A 7 -47.87 13.95 -40.84
CA SER A 7 -47.25 14.08 -39.52
C SER A 7 -46.36 15.33 -39.55
N LEU A 8 -46.75 16.37 -38.82
CA LEU A 8 -45.88 17.51 -38.53
C LEU A 8 -44.76 17.03 -37.63
N ALA A 9 -43.62 16.68 -38.23
CA ALA A 9 -42.37 16.57 -37.51
C ALA A 9 -42.06 17.97 -36.92
N HIS A 10 -42.27 18.11 -35.62
CA HIS A 10 -41.91 19.34 -34.91
C HIS A 10 -40.39 19.43 -34.88
N ALA A 11 -39.83 20.45 -35.55
CA ALA A 11 -38.41 20.77 -35.48
C ALA A 11 -38.13 21.54 -34.18
N PHE A 12 -37.11 21.14 -33.43
CA PHE A 12 -36.70 21.81 -32.19
C PHE A 12 -36.25 23.25 -32.45
N SER A 13 -36.65 24.17 -31.59
CA SER A 13 -36.18 25.55 -31.62
C SER A 13 -34.71 25.64 -31.17
N LEU A 14 -33.98 26.66 -31.65
CA LEU A 14 -32.59 26.90 -31.25
C LEU A 14 -32.45 27.05 -29.72
N LEU A 15 -33.43 27.68 -29.07
CA LEU A 15 -33.45 27.85 -27.61
C LEU A 15 -33.56 26.51 -26.87
N GLU A 16 -34.42 25.60 -27.35
CA GLU A 16 -34.55 24.26 -26.78
C GLU A 16 -33.26 23.44 -26.92
N VAL A 17 -32.59 23.54 -28.06
CA VAL A 17 -31.31 22.86 -28.28
C VAL A 17 -30.22 23.40 -27.34
N VAL A 18 -30.13 24.72 -27.18
CA VAL A 18 -29.16 25.34 -26.27
C VAL A 18 -29.45 24.96 -24.81
N ALA A 19 -30.71 24.99 -24.39
CA ALA A 19 -31.11 24.57 -23.05
C ALA A 19 -30.79 23.08 -22.80
N ALA A 20 -31.08 22.21 -23.78
CA ALA A 20 -30.77 20.79 -23.69
C ALA A 20 -29.26 20.53 -23.56
N VAL A 21 -28.44 21.21 -24.37
CA VAL A 21 -26.97 21.10 -24.29
C VAL A 21 -26.44 21.60 -22.95
N ALA A 22 -26.96 22.71 -22.42
CA ALA A 22 -26.54 23.24 -21.13
C ALA A 22 -26.85 22.26 -19.98
N ILE A 23 -28.07 21.72 -19.94
CA ILE A 23 -28.48 20.73 -18.93
C ILE A 23 -27.66 19.44 -19.07
N PHE A 24 -27.46 18.96 -20.29
CA PHE A 24 -26.65 17.78 -20.56
C PHE A 24 -25.21 17.97 -20.07
N THR A 25 -24.61 19.13 -20.33
CA THR A 25 -23.22 19.42 -19.93
C THR A 25 -23.09 19.47 -18.41
N VAL A 26 -24.01 20.16 -17.71
CA VAL A 26 -24.03 20.20 -16.24
C VAL A 26 -24.26 18.80 -15.66
N GLY A 27 -25.17 18.03 -16.24
CA GLY A 27 -25.43 16.65 -15.85
C GLY A 27 -24.20 15.75 -16.01
N MET A 28 -23.47 15.86 -17.14
CA MET A 28 -22.24 15.10 -17.37
C MET A 28 -21.13 15.48 -16.39
N VAL A 29 -20.95 16.77 -16.09
CA VAL A 29 -19.96 17.21 -15.09
C VAL A 29 -20.30 16.66 -13.70
N ALA A 30 -21.58 16.67 -13.32
CA ALA A 30 -22.01 16.10 -12.05
C ALA A 30 -21.77 14.58 -11.97
N VAL A 31 -22.07 13.86 -13.06
CA VAL A 31 -21.82 12.41 -13.17
C VAL A 31 -20.32 12.10 -13.11
N LEU A 32 -19.49 12.82 -13.85
CA LEU A 32 -18.02 12.69 -13.81
C LEU A 32 -17.46 13.01 -12.42
N GLY A 33 -18.01 14.01 -11.74
CA GLY A 33 -17.65 14.35 -10.36
C GLY A 33 -17.95 13.23 -9.37
N LEU A 34 -19.01 12.46 -9.58
CA LEU A 34 -19.38 11.32 -8.73
C LEU A 34 -18.50 10.08 -9.00
N PHE A 35 -17.96 9.92 -10.21
CA PHE A 35 -17.11 8.79 -10.55
C PHE A 35 -15.78 8.79 -9.79
N ALA A 36 -15.17 9.94 -9.51
CA ALA A 36 -13.87 10.00 -8.83
C ALA A 36 -13.90 9.43 -7.38
N PRO A 37 -14.87 9.79 -6.52
CA PRO A 37 -15.05 9.13 -5.23
C PRO A 37 -15.35 7.64 -5.34
N ILE A 38 -16.15 7.22 -6.33
CA ILE A 38 -16.51 5.81 -6.52
C ILE A 38 -15.28 4.98 -6.92
N THR A 39 -14.49 5.43 -7.89
CA THR A 39 -13.28 4.72 -8.32
C THR A 39 -12.25 4.63 -7.20
N SER A 40 -12.09 5.70 -6.41
CA SER A 40 -11.24 5.68 -5.22
C SER A 40 -11.75 4.68 -4.17
N SER A 41 -13.07 4.59 -3.98
CA SER A 41 -13.67 3.66 -3.03
C SER A 41 -13.47 2.21 -3.46
N VAL A 42 -13.73 1.89 -4.74
CA VAL A 42 -13.50 0.55 -5.29
C VAL A 42 -12.03 0.16 -5.20
N ALA A 43 -11.11 1.05 -5.59
CA ALA A 43 -9.68 0.80 -5.48
C ALA A 43 -9.27 0.53 -4.02
N SER A 44 -9.80 1.29 -3.06
CA SER A 44 -9.51 1.09 -1.64
C SER A 44 -9.93 -0.29 -1.13
N VAL A 45 -11.10 -0.79 -1.58
CA VAL A 45 -11.58 -2.13 -1.23
C VAL A 45 -10.66 -3.20 -1.84
N THR A 46 -10.32 -3.06 -3.12
CA THR A 46 -9.38 -3.97 -3.79
C THR A 46 -8.01 -4.00 -3.13
N TYR A 47 -7.50 -2.86 -2.67
CA TYR A 47 -6.23 -2.80 -1.94
C TYR A 47 -6.31 -3.42 -0.55
N ALA A 48 -7.44 -3.27 0.15
CA ALA A 48 -7.66 -3.95 1.43
C ALA A 48 -7.73 -5.47 1.27
N GLU A 49 -8.39 -5.98 0.23
CA GLU A 49 -8.38 -7.41 -0.11
C GLU A 49 -6.97 -7.90 -0.47
N ALA A 50 -6.22 -7.11 -1.23
CA ALA A 50 -4.82 -7.42 -1.53
C ALA A 50 -3.95 -7.42 -0.27
N ALA A 51 -4.16 -6.48 0.67
CA ALA A 51 -3.47 -6.45 1.96
C ALA A 51 -3.79 -7.70 2.80
N ALA A 52 -5.04 -8.20 2.77
CA ALA A 52 -5.39 -9.45 3.42
C ALA A 52 -4.66 -10.66 2.80
N ARG A 53 -4.52 -10.73 1.46
CA ARG A 53 -3.70 -11.77 0.81
C ARG A 53 -2.23 -11.70 1.18
N VAL A 54 -1.70 -10.48 1.38
CA VAL A 54 -0.31 -10.28 1.85
C VAL A 54 -0.10 -10.88 3.23
N ALA A 55 -1.09 -10.90 4.12
CA ALA A 55 -0.95 -11.52 5.44
C ALA A 55 -0.61 -13.02 5.35
N ASP A 56 -1.29 -13.76 4.46
CA ASP A 56 -0.97 -15.17 4.21
C ASP A 56 0.41 -15.35 3.57
N ALA A 57 0.79 -14.44 2.66
CA ALA A 57 2.09 -14.47 2.02
C ALA A 57 3.25 -14.14 2.96
N ILE A 58 3.06 -13.25 3.95
CA ILE A 58 4.02 -13.01 5.03
C ILE A 58 4.28 -14.32 5.77
N ARG A 59 3.22 -15.03 6.17
CA ARG A 59 3.35 -16.33 6.84
C ARG A 59 4.10 -17.34 5.97
N ALA A 60 3.76 -17.43 4.69
CA ALA A 60 4.42 -18.34 3.75
C ALA A 60 5.91 -17.99 3.59
N ARG A 61 6.25 -16.69 3.46
CA ARG A 61 7.62 -16.22 3.32
C ARG A 61 8.45 -16.49 4.57
N LEU A 62 7.93 -16.20 5.76
CA LEU A 62 8.63 -16.42 7.02
C LEU A 62 8.96 -17.91 7.26
N LYS A 63 8.08 -18.83 6.81
CA LYS A 63 8.33 -20.28 6.90
C LYS A 63 9.49 -20.77 6.02
N LEU A 64 9.85 -20.02 4.98
CA LEU A 64 10.97 -20.36 4.10
C LEU A 64 12.31 -19.84 4.64
N LEU A 65 12.30 -18.99 5.67
CA LEU A 65 13.50 -18.42 6.26
C LEU A 65 13.99 -19.31 7.42
N PRO A 66 15.31 -19.35 7.67
CA PRO A 66 15.82 -19.84 8.94
C PRO A 66 15.18 -19.08 10.10
N PHE A 67 14.89 -19.78 11.21
CA PHE A 67 14.19 -19.20 12.36
C PHE A 67 14.82 -17.90 12.85
N ASP A 68 16.14 -17.87 13.03
CA ASP A 68 16.86 -16.69 13.52
C ASP A 68 16.77 -15.51 12.53
N THR A 69 16.75 -15.79 11.23
CA THR A 69 16.53 -14.77 10.18
C THR A 69 15.12 -14.22 10.25
N ALA A 70 14.10 -15.07 10.46
CA ALA A 70 12.72 -14.64 10.61
C ALA A 70 12.52 -13.80 11.89
N VAL A 71 13.14 -14.21 13.02
CA VAL A 71 13.12 -13.45 14.28
C VAL A 71 13.76 -12.07 14.11
N ALA A 72 14.84 -11.96 13.34
CA ALA A 72 15.50 -10.68 13.07
C ALA A 72 14.64 -9.66 12.30
N LEU A 73 13.58 -10.11 11.61
CA LEU A 73 12.59 -9.24 10.97
C LEU A 73 11.53 -8.72 11.95
N ILE A 74 11.44 -9.31 13.15
CA ILE A 74 10.46 -8.92 14.18
C ILE A 74 11.06 -7.79 15.04
N GLN A 75 10.54 -6.59 14.83
CA GLN A 75 10.94 -5.36 15.49
C GLN A 75 10.27 -5.19 16.85
N ASP A 76 10.94 -4.45 17.75
CA ASP A 76 10.30 -4.02 19.00
C ASP A 76 9.31 -2.89 18.73
N VAL A 77 8.29 -2.79 19.57
CA VAL A 77 7.32 -1.68 19.54
C VAL A 77 8.02 -0.32 19.65
N ALA A 78 9.09 -0.23 20.46
CA ALA A 78 9.86 1.01 20.63
C ALA A 78 10.58 1.44 19.34
N THR A 79 11.21 0.51 18.62
CA THR A 79 11.88 0.77 17.34
C THR A 79 10.89 1.27 16.30
N VAL A 80 9.74 0.61 16.20
CA VAL A 80 8.70 0.98 15.25
C VAL A 80 8.14 2.37 15.55
N ARG A 81 7.91 2.69 16.84
CA ARG A 81 7.47 4.04 17.26
C ARG A 81 8.53 5.11 17.00
N ALA A 82 9.81 4.78 17.17
CA ALA A 82 10.90 5.70 16.87
C ALA A 82 10.96 6.00 15.36
N ASN A 83 10.83 4.98 14.51
CA ASN A 83 10.73 5.14 13.06
C ASN A 83 9.51 6.00 12.66
N ASP A 84 8.34 5.74 13.26
CA ASP A 84 7.12 6.50 12.97
C ASP A 84 7.23 7.99 13.35
N ALA A 85 8.03 8.31 14.39
CA ALA A 85 8.26 9.67 14.86
C ALA A 85 9.46 10.35 14.15
N ASP A 86 10.30 9.60 13.45
CA ASP A 86 11.47 10.15 12.77
C ASP A 86 11.07 10.79 11.45
N GLY A 87 11.23 12.11 11.38
CA GLY A 87 10.98 12.87 10.17
C GLY A 87 11.87 12.50 8.98
N ARG A 88 13.00 11.83 9.22
CA ARG A 88 13.96 11.35 8.21
C ARG A 88 13.83 9.86 7.93
N TYR A 89 12.79 9.22 8.45
CA TYR A 89 12.54 7.80 8.21
C TYR A 89 12.47 7.52 6.70
N ASP A 90 13.26 6.55 6.25
CA ASP A 90 13.18 6.00 4.89
C ASP A 90 13.14 4.48 4.97
N PRO A 91 11.95 3.85 4.90
CA PRO A 91 11.86 2.39 4.91
C PRO A 91 12.54 1.72 3.70
N ASN A 92 12.94 2.49 2.68
CA ASN A 92 13.72 2.01 1.53
C ASN A 92 15.23 1.90 1.81
N ASP A 93 15.71 2.47 2.92
CA ASP A 93 17.09 2.33 3.39
C ASP A 93 17.22 1.06 4.24
N GLY A 94 17.33 -0.09 3.58
CA GLY A 94 17.46 -1.40 4.25
C GLY A 94 18.71 -1.54 5.11
N ALA A 95 19.71 -0.67 4.96
CA ALA A 95 20.87 -0.66 5.85
C ALA A 95 20.50 -0.11 7.24
N LYS A 96 19.63 0.92 7.29
CA LYS A 96 19.10 1.48 8.54
C LYS A 96 17.87 0.74 9.07
N HIS A 97 17.04 0.24 8.16
CA HIS A 97 15.75 -0.39 8.48
C HIS A 97 15.68 -1.83 7.92
N PRO A 98 16.58 -2.73 8.38
CA PRO A 98 16.73 -4.06 7.80
C PRO A 98 15.53 -4.99 8.00
N ALA A 99 14.70 -4.69 9.01
CA ALA A 99 13.54 -5.47 9.41
C ALA A 99 12.25 -5.03 8.72
N VAL A 100 12.27 -3.94 7.96
CA VAL A 100 11.10 -3.54 7.16
C VAL A 100 10.97 -4.49 5.98
N VAL A 101 9.75 -4.97 5.78
CA VAL A 101 9.37 -5.89 4.72
C VAL A 101 8.51 -5.11 3.72
N PHE A 102 8.60 -5.44 2.44
CA PHE A 102 7.65 -4.92 1.44
C PHE A 102 6.84 -6.05 0.82
N GLY A 103 5.68 -5.68 0.29
CA GLY A 103 4.82 -6.56 -0.49
C GLY A 103 4.36 -5.91 -1.78
N ARG A 104 4.05 -6.73 -2.78
CA ARG A 104 3.49 -6.31 -4.08
C ARG A 104 1.96 -6.43 -4.05
N LEU A 105 1.29 -5.77 -4.99
CA LEU A 105 -0.16 -5.92 -5.19
C LEU A 105 -0.59 -7.37 -5.51
N ASN A 106 0.28 -8.16 -6.11
CA ASN A 106 0.02 -9.57 -6.41
C ASN A 106 0.13 -10.50 -5.18
N GLY A 107 0.42 -9.95 -3.99
CA GLY A 107 0.56 -10.70 -2.75
C GLY A 107 1.97 -11.21 -2.45
N GLU A 108 2.94 -11.02 -3.35
CA GLU A 108 4.32 -11.45 -3.11
C GLU A 108 4.99 -10.57 -2.04
N VAL A 109 5.74 -11.22 -1.14
CA VAL A 109 6.44 -10.57 -0.01
C VAL A 109 7.93 -10.83 -0.14
N GLY A 110 8.70 -9.78 0.03
CA GLY A 110 10.14 -9.81 -0.09
C GLY A 110 10.82 -9.20 1.13
N ILE A 111 12.12 -9.43 1.25
CA ILE A 111 12.94 -8.90 2.34
C ILE A 111 14.20 -8.27 1.77
N TYR A 112 14.90 -7.47 2.56
CA TYR A 112 16.21 -6.98 2.16
C TYR A 112 17.24 -8.10 2.08
N ASP A 113 18.06 -8.08 1.04
CA ASP A 113 19.17 -9.01 0.89
C ASP A 113 20.35 -8.62 1.80
N PRO A 114 20.72 -9.44 2.80
CA PRO A 114 21.86 -9.14 3.66
C PRO A 114 23.20 -9.17 2.90
N ALA A 115 23.32 -9.92 1.80
CA ALA A 115 24.57 -10.10 1.06
C ALA A 115 24.99 -8.82 0.31
N GLU A 116 24.03 -8.00 -0.13
CA GLU A 116 24.28 -6.75 -0.85
C GLU A 116 24.26 -5.52 0.07
N GLY A 117 24.49 -5.71 1.37
CA GLY A 117 24.40 -4.64 2.35
C GLY A 117 22.98 -4.05 2.45
N ARG A 118 21.96 -4.86 2.14
CA ARG A 118 20.53 -4.49 2.22
C ARG A 118 20.12 -3.33 1.31
N LYS A 119 20.76 -3.23 0.15
CA LYS A 119 20.42 -2.24 -0.90
C LYS A 119 19.29 -2.69 -1.81
N SER A 120 19.06 -4.00 -1.91
CA SER A 120 18.05 -4.59 -2.78
C SER A 120 16.99 -5.31 -1.95
N TRP A 121 15.74 -5.14 -2.40
CA TRP A 121 14.59 -5.87 -1.89
C TRP A 121 14.34 -7.06 -2.82
N ARG A 122 14.35 -8.27 -2.26
CA ARG A 122 14.25 -9.52 -3.01
C ARG A 122 13.01 -10.32 -2.65
N ASP A 123 12.35 -10.83 -3.68
CA ASP A 123 11.15 -11.64 -3.54
C ASP A 123 11.44 -13.10 -3.10
N SER A 124 10.40 -13.94 -3.09
CA SER A 124 10.56 -15.35 -2.70
C SER A 124 11.36 -16.20 -3.69
N ALA A 125 11.48 -15.76 -4.94
CA ALA A 125 12.27 -16.40 -5.99
C ALA A 125 13.68 -15.78 -6.10
N ASP A 126 14.08 -15.00 -5.10
CA ASP A 126 15.38 -14.33 -5.01
C ASP A 126 15.64 -13.29 -6.12
N ARG A 127 14.57 -12.74 -6.72
CA ARG A 127 14.69 -11.70 -7.74
C ARG A 127 14.70 -10.33 -7.08
N VAL A 128 15.58 -9.44 -7.55
CA VAL A 128 15.55 -8.02 -7.17
C VAL A 128 14.29 -7.38 -7.73
N ILE A 129 13.57 -6.67 -6.88
CA ILE A 129 12.33 -5.99 -7.27
C ILE A 129 12.49 -4.47 -7.14
N ALA A 130 11.99 -3.76 -8.16
CA ALA A 130 12.06 -2.31 -8.25
C ALA A 130 11.15 -1.62 -7.22
N ASN A 131 11.46 -0.37 -6.88
CA ASN A 131 10.62 0.42 -5.97
C ASN A 131 9.18 0.63 -6.48
N ALA A 132 8.98 0.66 -7.80
CA ALA A 132 7.65 0.79 -8.40
C ALA A 132 6.72 -0.40 -8.10
N ASP A 133 7.28 -1.57 -7.81
CA ASP A 133 6.52 -2.78 -7.49
C ASP A 133 6.24 -2.93 -5.98
N LYS A 134 6.88 -2.11 -5.12
CA LYS A 134 6.67 -2.09 -3.67
C LYS A 134 5.40 -1.31 -3.36
N PHE A 135 4.33 -2.02 -3.03
CA PHE A 135 3.03 -1.40 -2.74
C PHE A 135 2.66 -1.42 -1.26
N PHE A 136 3.01 -2.49 -0.55
CA PHE A 136 2.75 -2.65 0.87
C PHE A 136 4.05 -2.48 1.65
N GLU A 137 4.05 -1.64 2.67
CA GLU A 137 5.10 -1.57 3.70
C GLU A 137 4.62 -2.39 4.90
N ILE A 138 5.48 -3.26 5.42
CA ILE A 138 5.12 -4.27 6.40
C ILE A 138 6.10 -4.19 7.57
N ASP A 139 5.56 -3.96 8.76
CA ASP A 139 6.28 -4.14 10.01
C ASP A 139 5.80 -5.39 10.73
N LEU A 140 6.73 -6.25 11.12
CA LEU A 140 6.49 -7.32 12.08
C LEU A 140 6.86 -6.78 13.46
N ILE A 141 5.88 -6.63 14.34
CA ILE A 141 6.02 -5.95 15.62
C ILE A 141 5.86 -6.98 16.73
N ARG A 142 6.89 -7.16 17.55
CA ARG A 142 6.90 -8.14 18.64
C ARG A 142 5.70 -7.96 19.56
N ASN A 143 5.07 -9.08 19.92
CA ASN A 143 4.13 -9.12 21.02
C ASN A 143 4.87 -9.46 22.32
N GLU A 144 5.37 -8.44 23.01
CA GLU A 144 6.17 -8.61 24.23
C GLU A 144 5.42 -9.30 25.37
N GLN A 145 4.08 -9.29 25.36
CA GLN A 145 3.29 -9.97 26.39
C GLN A 145 3.30 -11.50 26.20
N LEU A 146 3.34 -11.97 24.96
CA LEU A 146 3.32 -13.39 24.62
C LEU A 146 4.72 -13.95 24.32
N SER A 147 5.62 -13.13 23.81
CA SER A 147 6.96 -13.54 23.39
C SER A 147 8.00 -12.45 23.70
N PRO A 148 8.36 -12.29 24.99
CA PRO A 148 9.42 -11.38 25.41
C PRO A 148 10.75 -11.73 24.71
N ARG A 149 11.46 -10.73 24.17
CA ARG A 149 12.72 -10.97 23.43
C ARG A 149 13.76 -11.76 24.23
N GLY A 150 13.81 -11.57 25.55
CA GLY A 150 14.74 -12.28 26.43
C GLY A 150 14.62 -13.81 26.39
N ASN A 151 13.51 -14.35 25.85
CA ASN A 151 13.22 -15.77 25.83
C ASN A 151 13.46 -16.43 24.45
N ASP A 152 13.86 -15.68 23.42
CA ASP A 152 13.94 -16.16 22.03
C ASP A 152 14.85 -17.39 21.85
N ALA A 153 15.93 -17.47 22.64
CA ALA A 153 16.89 -18.57 22.59
C ALA A 153 16.25 -19.94 22.88
N THR A 154 15.22 -19.98 23.72
CA THR A 154 14.52 -21.21 24.12
C THR A 154 13.06 -21.25 23.67
N ALA A 155 12.58 -20.21 23.00
CA ALA A 155 11.20 -20.12 22.56
C ALA A 155 10.91 -21.13 21.44
N ALA A 156 9.83 -21.91 21.61
CA ALA A 156 9.29 -22.77 20.56
C ALA A 156 8.53 -21.97 19.48
N MET A 157 7.98 -20.81 19.87
CA MET A 157 7.36 -19.85 18.95
C MET A 157 7.63 -18.42 19.38
N VAL A 158 7.56 -17.50 18.43
CA VAL A 158 7.57 -16.05 18.66
C VAL A 158 6.32 -15.44 18.04
N ALA A 159 5.48 -14.83 18.86
CA ALA A 159 4.27 -14.12 18.46
C ALA A 159 4.56 -12.65 18.13
N PHE A 160 3.89 -12.15 17.10
CA PHE A 160 4.03 -10.77 16.64
C PHE A 160 2.71 -10.25 16.07
N ASN A 161 2.58 -8.94 16.02
CA ASN A 161 1.55 -8.24 15.26
C ASN A 161 2.15 -7.81 13.92
N VAL A 162 1.39 -7.96 12.85
CA VAL A 162 1.73 -7.43 11.53
C VAL A 162 1.03 -6.09 11.38
N ARG A 163 1.77 -5.08 10.96
CA ARG A 163 1.21 -3.82 10.47
C ARG A 163 1.50 -3.70 8.99
N ILE A 164 0.47 -3.67 8.17
CA ILE A 164 0.56 -3.48 6.72
C ILE A 164 0.08 -2.05 6.41
N ARG A 165 0.89 -1.29 5.68
CA ARG A 165 0.57 0.07 5.22
C ARG A 165 0.64 0.17 3.71
N TRP A 166 -0.25 0.96 3.11
CA TRP A 166 -0.23 1.23 1.68
C TRP A 166 -0.84 2.59 1.34
N PRO A 167 -0.50 3.17 0.17
CA PRO A 167 0.58 2.74 -0.72
C PRO A 167 1.96 3.02 -0.10
N ALA A 168 2.94 2.15 -0.36
CA ALA A 168 4.33 2.36 0.04
C ALA A 168 5.06 3.27 -0.95
N PHE A 169 4.90 3.01 -2.25
CA PHE A 169 5.37 3.85 -3.35
C PHE A 169 4.22 4.17 -4.30
N GLN A 170 4.33 5.33 -4.96
CA GLN A 170 3.44 5.75 -6.04
C GLN A 170 4.25 6.29 -7.21
N ALA A 171 3.72 6.16 -8.42
CA ALA A 171 4.30 6.83 -9.57
C ALA A 171 4.12 8.35 -9.45
N SER A 172 5.21 9.09 -9.59
CA SER A 172 5.17 10.54 -9.75
C SER A 172 4.87 10.94 -11.20
N SER A 173 4.59 12.22 -11.44
CA SER A 173 4.39 12.77 -12.79
C SER A 173 5.60 12.58 -13.72
N SER A 174 6.79 12.37 -13.15
CA SER A 174 8.01 12.04 -13.90
C SER A 174 8.13 10.54 -14.29
N GLY A 175 7.17 9.71 -13.86
CA GLY A 175 7.23 8.26 -13.99
C GLY A 175 8.09 7.56 -12.94
N ALA A 176 8.85 8.30 -12.13
CA ALA A 176 9.64 7.73 -11.02
C ALA A 176 8.75 7.28 -9.86
N ALA A 177 9.08 6.14 -9.24
CA ALA A 177 8.45 5.68 -8.02
C ALA A 177 8.92 6.50 -6.82
N VAL A 178 7.99 7.22 -6.19
CA VAL A 178 8.24 8.05 -5.01
C VAL A 178 7.59 7.38 -3.80
N GLN A 179 8.34 7.29 -2.72
CA GLN A 179 7.85 6.74 -1.47
C GLN A 179 6.77 7.66 -0.88
N VAL A 180 5.64 7.06 -0.52
CA VAL A 180 4.50 7.78 0.04
C VAL A 180 4.83 8.16 1.47
N GLY A 181 4.57 9.42 1.82
CA GLY A 181 4.95 9.98 3.11
C GLY A 181 6.34 10.60 3.12
N ALA A 182 7.18 10.33 2.10
CA ALA A 182 8.49 10.97 1.99
C ALA A 182 8.36 12.46 1.67
N ASN A 183 9.25 13.27 2.26
CA ASN A 183 9.31 14.70 2.01
C ASN A 183 10.07 14.97 0.70
N PRO A 184 9.47 15.64 -0.31
CA PRO A 184 10.12 15.93 -1.60
C PRO A 184 11.41 16.76 -1.49
N GLY A 185 11.61 17.47 -0.37
CA GLY A 185 12.76 18.35 -0.16
C GLY A 185 13.99 17.70 0.51
N GLY A 186 13.94 16.40 0.84
CA GLY A 186 15.13 15.63 1.27
C GLY A 186 15.94 16.17 2.46
N GLY A 187 15.38 17.01 3.33
CA GLY A 187 16.13 17.61 4.44
C GLY A 187 15.48 18.74 5.23
N GLY A 188 14.23 19.13 4.93
CA GLY A 188 13.50 20.13 5.71
C GLY A 188 12.91 19.57 7.01
N PRO A 189 12.40 20.43 7.93
CA PRO A 189 11.84 20.02 9.23
C PRO A 189 10.48 19.31 9.13
N VAL A 190 9.94 19.10 7.92
CA VAL A 190 8.65 18.45 7.73
C VAL A 190 8.84 16.94 7.87
N PRO A 191 8.19 16.30 8.87
CA PRO A 191 8.37 14.88 9.13
C PRO A 191 7.83 13.99 8.01
N PHE A 192 8.35 12.76 7.92
CA PHE A 192 7.72 11.69 7.16
C PHE A 192 6.27 11.51 7.60
N ASP A 193 5.34 11.56 6.64
CA ASP A 193 3.91 11.62 6.93
C ASP A 193 3.21 10.28 6.64
N HIS A 194 3.02 9.50 7.70
CA HIS A 194 2.29 8.24 7.64
C HIS A 194 0.77 8.41 7.49
N SER A 195 0.20 9.61 7.69
CA SER A 195 -1.25 9.83 7.59
C SER A 195 -1.80 9.66 6.16
N LYS A 196 -0.92 9.69 5.17
CA LYS A 196 -1.23 9.44 3.76
C LYS A 196 -1.35 7.95 3.41
N LYS A 197 -1.10 7.06 4.38
CA LYS A 197 -1.18 5.61 4.21
C LYS A 197 -2.42 5.06 4.92
N GLN A 198 -3.07 4.11 4.27
CA GLN A 198 -4.01 3.20 4.94
C GLN A 198 -3.22 2.16 5.74
N VAL A 199 -3.87 1.57 6.73
CA VAL A 199 -3.24 0.60 7.62
C VAL A 199 -4.18 -0.56 7.95
N LEU A 200 -3.61 -1.76 8.05
CA LEU A 200 -4.27 -2.97 8.50
C LEU A 200 -3.38 -3.73 9.48
N PHE A 201 -3.99 -4.30 10.50
CA PHE A 201 -3.30 -5.05 11.54
C PHE A 201 -3.75 -6.49 11.59
N PHE A 202 -2.80 -7.40 11.81
CA PHE A 202 -3.05 -8.81 12.05
C PHE A 202 -2.13 -9.30 13.16
N THR A 203 -2.38 -10.50 13.66
CA THR A 203 -1.46 -11.19 14.59
C THR A 203 -1.01 -12.49 13.95
N GLY A 204 0.26 -12.84 14.16
CA GLY A 204 0.87 -14.04 13.65
C GLY A 204 1.91 -14.59 14.62
N TYR A 205 2.50 -15.71 14.23
CA TYR A 205 3.62 -16.32 14.95
C TYR A 205 4.54 -17.04 13.96
N ILE A 206 5.79 -17.20 14.36
CA ILE A 206 6.75 -18.13 13.75
C ILE A 206 7.09 -19.21 14.75
N THR A 207 7.39 -20.42 14.25
CA THR A 207 7.82 -21.56 15.04
C THR A 207 9.23 -21.94 14.64
N ARG A 208 9.98 -22.49 15.59
CA ARG A 208 11.30 -23.07 15.35
C ARG A 208 11.21 -24.35 14.52
#